data_AF-A0A0P1AIA3-F1
#
_entry.id   AF-A0A0P1AIA3-F1
#
_cell.length_a   1.000
_cell.length_b   1.000
_cell.length_c   1.000
_cell.angle_alpha   90.00
_cell.angle_beta   90.00
_cell.angle_gamma   90.00
#
_symmetry.space_group_name_H-M   'P 1'
#
loop_
_entity.id
_entity.type
_entity.pdbx_description
1 polymer ?
#
loop_
_entity_poly.entity_id
_entity_poly.type
_entity_poly.pdbx_seq_one_letter_code
_entity_poly.pdbx_strand_id
1 'polypeptide(L)'
;MAAERAKNFTPEQQKRFAEKEALREQTKRFRQKPSTIREWVSQKSDSLVIAANYDPEKVLMALLPYLECSKPFVIYSEFLKPLTQTFATLQKLEAIIDLQLNETWTRENQVLPGRTHPGA
;
A
#
# COMPACT_ATOMS: atom_id res chain seq x y z
N MET A 1 -0.96 -0.14 -36.57
CA MET A 1 -1.83 -1.30 -36.27
C MET A 1 -3.04 -0.99 -35.37
N ALA A 2 -2.92 -0.64 -34.09
CA ALA A 2 -4.11 -0.38 -33.24
C ALA A 2 -4.87 0.92 -33.61
N ALA A 3 -4.13 2.00 -33.89
CA ALA A 3 -4.67 3.30 -34.30
C ALA A 3 -5.34 3.28 -35.69
N GLU A 4 -5.00 2.31 -36.55
CA GLU A 4 -5.61 2.16 -37.88
C GLU A 4 -6.97 1.46 -37.81
N ARG A 5 -7.17 0.56 -36.84
CA ARG A 5 -8.47 -0.09 -36.59
C ARG A 5 -9.51 0.89 -36.04
N ALA A 6 -9.09 1.88 -35.25
CA ALA A 6 -9.96 2.89 -34.64
C ALA A 6 -10.72 3.77 -35.65
N LYS A 7 -10.20 3.92 -36.88
CA LYS A 7 -10.80 4.76 -37.93
C LYS A 7 -12.08 4.19 -38.55
N ASN A 8 -12.32 2.88 -38.40
CA ASN A 8 -13.50 2.20 -38.98
C ASN A 8 -14.63 1.99 -37.95
N PHE A 9 -14.54 2.57 -36.75
CA PHE A 9 -15.52 2.42 -35.69
C PHE A 9 -16.62 3.49 -35.77
N THR A 10 -17.84 3.16 -35.33
CA THR A 10 -18.91 4.14 -35.12
C THR A 10 -18.53 5.17 -34.03
N PRO A 11 -19.11 6.38 -34.04
CA PRO A 11 -18.72 7.46 -33.12
C PRO A 11 -18.81 7.09 -31.64
N GLU A 12 -19.76 6.22 -31.27
CA GLU A 12 -19.89 5.71 -29.90
C GLU A 12 -18.77 4.75 -29.51
N GLN A 13 -18.33 3.91 -30.45
CA GLN A 13 -17.24 2.97 -30.23
C GLN A 13 -15.87 3.68 -30.14
N GLN A 14 -15.70 4.78 -30.86
CA GLN A 14 -14.51 5.65 -30.76
C GLN A 14 -14.39 6.30 -29.38
N LYS A 15 -15.51 6.82 -28.82
CA LYS A 15 -15.55 7.38 -27.46
C LYS A 15 -15.16 6.32 -26.41
N ARG A 16 -15.74 5.12 -26.48
CA ARG A 16 -15.40 4.01 -25.58
C ARG A 16 -13.95 3.56 -25.69
N PHE A 17 -13.38 3.59 -26.89
CA PHE A 17 -11.97 3.24 -27.11
C PHE A 17 -11.04 4.30 -26.49
N ALA A 18 -11.32 5.58 -26.72
CA ALA A 18 -10.57 6.69 -26.15
C ALA A 18 -10.64 6.73 -24.61
N GLU A 19 -11.83 6.51 -24.03
CA GLU A 19 -12.03 6.43 -22.58
C GLU A 19 -11.26 5.25 -21.95
N LYS A 20 -11.22 4.11 -22.64
CA LYS A 20 -10.45 2.94 -22.21
C LYS A 20 -8.94 3.15 -22.34
N GLU A 21 -8.47 3.90 -23.35
CA GLU A 21 -7.06 4.31 -23.44
C GLU A 21 -6.68 5.31 -22.36
N ALA A 22 -7.51 6.32 -22.10
CA ALA A 22 -7.30 7.29 -21.03
C ALA A 22 -7.26 6.59 -19.65
N LEU A 23 -8.16 5.64 -19.40
CA LEU A 23 -8.14 4.84 -18.17
C LEU A 23 -6.86 4.00 -18.06
N ARG A 24 -6.37 3.42 -19.16
CA ARG A 24 -5.11 2.66 -19.21
C ARG A 24 -3.89 3.54 -19.00
N GLU A 25 -3.93 4.78 -19.45
CA GLU A 25 -2.89 5.78 -19.20
C GLU A 25 -2.91 6.25 -17.74
N GLN A 26 -4.07 6.50 -17.16
CA GLN A 26 -4.21 6.84 -15.75
C GLN A 26 -3.78 5.70 -14.84
N THR A 27 -4.08 4.44 -15.21
CA THR A 27 -3.69 3.25 -14.44
C THR A 27 -2.30 2.73 -14.79
N LYS A 28 -1.59 3.39 -15.73
CA LYS A 28 -0.26 2.97 -16.16
C LYS A 28 0.72 3.23 -15.03
N ARG A 29 1.05 2.18 -14.28
CA ARG A 29 2.09 2.23 -13.26
C ARG A 29 3.42 2.53 -13.95
N PHE A 30 3.96 3.72 -13.73
CA PHE A 30 5.27 4.09 -14.25
C PHE A 30 6.34 3.25 -13.53
N ARG A 31 6.79 2.19 -14.20
CA ARG A 31 7.93 1.41 -13.72
C ARG A 31 9.19 2.19 -14.05
N GLN A 32 9.92 2.52 -12.99
CA GLN A 32 11.21 3.18 -13.11
C GLN A 32 12.25 2.24 -13.71
N LYS A 33 13.29 2.81 -14.30
CA LYS A 33 14.39 2.01 -14.87
C LYS A 33 15.08 1.23 -13.75
N PRO A 34 15.56 0.00 -14.01
CA PRO A 34 16.19 -0.83 -13.00
C PRO A 34 17.47 -0.20 -12.39
N SER A 35 18.17 0.64 -13.14
CA SER A 35 19.33 1.40 -12.66
C SER A 35 18.94 2.38 -11.55
N THR A 36 17.87 3.14 -11.76
CA THR A 36 17.35 4.11 -10.79
C THR A 36 16.82 3.43 -9.54
N ILE A 37 16.18 2.27 -9.69
CA ILE A 37 15.70 1.47 -8.54
C ILE A 37 16.89 1.02 -7.68
N ARG A 38 17.99 0.54 -8.30
CA ARG A 38 19.18 0.13 -7.55
C ARG A 38 19.81 1.29 -6.79
N GLU A 39 19.84 2.48 -7.39
CA GLU A 39 20.33 3.69 -6.73
C GLU A 39 19.47 4.02 -5.50
N TRP A 40 18.14 3.98 -5.63
CA TRP A 40 17.24 4.21 -4.49
C TRP A 40 17.37 3.15 -3.40
N VAL A 41 17.56 1.89 -3.76
CA VAL A 41 17.77 0.81 -2.78
C VAL A 41 19.15 0.92 -2.10
N SER A 42 20.14 1.50 -2.77
CA SER A 42 21.45 1.78 -2.17
C SER A 42 21.38 2.92 -1.16
N GLN A 43 20.43 3.83 -1.33
CA GLN A 43 20.11 4.86 -0.35
C GLN A 43 19.24 4.25 0.75
N LYS A 44 19.48 4.62 2.00
CA LYS A 44 18.60 4.18 3.09
C LYS A 44 17.28 4.94 3.01
N SER A 45 16.17 4.28 3.33
CA SER A 45 14.84 4.89 3.34
C SER A 45 14.55 5.60 4.66
N ASP A 46 13.72 6.65 4.57
CA ASP A 46 13.25 7.43 5.73
C ASP A 46 12.07 6.78 6.46
N SER A 47 11.36 5.86 5.82
CA SER A 47 10.23 5.15 6.40
C SER A 47 9.97 3.83 5.68
N LEU A 48 9.37 2.88 6.39
CA LEU A 48 9.03 1.56 5.85
C LEU A 48 7.56 1.23 6.15
N VAL A 49 6.79 0.94 5.10
CA VAL A 49 5.38 0.52 5.21
C VAL A 49 5.22 -0.85 4.57
N ILE A 50 4.74 -1.83 5.33
CA ILE A 50 4.50 -3.20 4.88
C ILE A 50 3.00 -3.47 4.96
N ALA A 51 2.36 -3.66 3.80
CA ALA A 51 0.96 -4.04 3.69
C ALA A 51 0.85 -5.11 2.59
N ALA A 52 1.18 -6.34 2.94
CA ALA A 52 1.21 -7.45 1.98
C ALA A 52 0.72 -8.74 2.63
N ASN A 53 0.16 -9.65 1.81
CA ASN A 53 -0.30 -10.95 2.26
C ASN A 53 0.86 -11.98 2.31
N TYR A 54 1.88 -11.64 3.08
CA TYR A 54 3.06 -12.46 3.34
C TYR A 54 3.33 -12.50 4.84
N ASP A 55 4.23 -13.38 5.25
CA ASP A 55 4.70 -13.45 6.63
C ASP A 55 5.44 -12.16 7.02
N PRO A 56 4.87 -11.32 7.93
CA PRO A 56 5.40 -9.99 8.21
C PRO A 56 6.81 -10.03 8.80
N GLU A 57 7.13 -11.05 9.60
CA GLU A 57 8.44 -11.20 10.22
C GLU A 57 9.54 -11.34 9.16
N LYS A 58 9.37 -12.25 8.19
CA LYS A 58 10.35 -12.49 7.14
C LYS A 58 10.54 -11.27 6.24
N VAL A 59 9.44 -10.60 5.90
CA VAL A 59 9.47 -9.40 5.07
C VAL A 59 10.20 -8.28 5.80
N LEU A 60 9.89 -8.08 7.09
CA LEU A 60 10.53 -7.06 7.90
C LEU A 60 12.03 -7.30 8.06
N MET A 61 12.46 -8.52 8.36
CA MET A 61 13.89 -8.86 8.50
C MET A 61 14.67 -8.63 7.20
N ALA A 62 14.04 -8.87 6.05
CA ALA A 62 14.64 -8.59 4.75
C ALA A 62 14.69 -7.09 4.42
N LEU A 63 13.75 -6.29 4.93
CA LEU A 63 13.62 -4.87 4.60
C LEU A 63 14.27 -3.92 5.61
N LEU A 64 14.43 -4.35 6.87
CA LEU A 64 15.09 -3.61 7.96
C LEU A 64 16.45 -3.01 7.58
N PRO A 65 17.36 -3.73 6.87
CA PRO A 65 18.66 -3.19 6.50
C PRO A 65 18.62 -1.97 5.58
N TYR A 66 17.51 -1.78 4.86
CA TYR A 66 17.32 -0.64 3.97
C TYR A 66 16.75 0.59 4.70
N LEU A 67 16.32 0.46 5.96
CA LEU A 67 15.81 1.57 6.76
C LEU A 67 16.96 2.30 7.47
N GLU A 68 16.92 3.63 7.48
CA GLU A 68 17.87 4.42 8.26
C GLU A 68 17.62 4.30 9.78
N CYS A 69 18.66 4.52 10.60
CA CYS A 69 18.51 4.51 12.05
C CYS A 69 17.52 5.59 12.51
N SER A 70 16.77 5.32 13.58
CA SER A 70 15.78 6.25 14.16
C SER A 70 14.61 6.61 13.22
N LYS A 71 14.33 5.80 12.19
CA LYS A 71 13.20 5.98 11.30
C LYS A 71 12.02 5.08 11.67
N PRO A 72 10.77 5.55 11.47
CA PRO A 72 9.59 4.76 11.79
C PRO A 72 9.32 3.68 10.73
N PHE A 73 8.67 2.61 11.17
CA PHE A 73 8.11 1.60 10.29
C PHE A 73 6.70 1.20 10.74
N VAL A 74 5.87 0.78 9.79
CA VAL A 74 4.49 0.34 10.03
C VAL A 74 4.24 -0.97 9.30
N ILE A 75 3.64 -1.93 10.01
CA ILE A 75 3.28 -3.24 9.48
C ILE A 75 1.78 -3.41 9.63
N TYR A 76 1.11 -3.57 8.51
CA TYR A 76 -0.29 -3.91 8.44
C TYR A 76 -0.46 -5.40 8.11
N SER A 77 -1.39 -6.03 8.82
CA SER A 77 -1.84 -7.39 8.56
C SER A 77 -3.34 -7.44 8.82
N GLU A 78 -4.05 -8.23 8.01
CA GLU A 78 -5.48 -8.51 8.20
C GLU A 78 -5.74 -9.28 9.50
N PHE A 79 -4.79 -10.12 9.92
CA PHE A 79 -4.91 -10.94 11.12
C PHE A 79 -3.96 -10.45 12.22
N LEU A 80 -4.44 -10.46 13.47
CA LEU A 80 -3.67 -10.08 14.66
C LEU A 80 -2.55 -11.07 14.99
N LYS A 81 -2.78 -12.37 14.79
CA LYS A 81 -1.84 -13.45 15.13
C LYS A 81 -0.42 -13.29 14.54
N PRO A 82 -0.23 -13.03 13.23
CA PRO A 82 1.11 -12.83 12.68
C PRO A 82 1.79 -11.56 13.23
N LEU A 83 1.02 -10.51 13.57
CA LEU A 83 1.57 -9.32 14.19
C LEU A 83 2.03 -9.58 15.62
N THR A 84 1.30 -10.36 16.42
CA THR A 84 1.72 -10.68 17.79
C THR A 84 2.98 -11.55 17.83
N GLN A 85 3.13 -12.47 16.88
CA GLN A 85 4.36 -13.25 16.72
C GLN A 85 5.55 -12.36 16.36
N THR A 86 5.37 -11.48 15.37
CA THR A 86 6.40 -10.52 14.96
C THR A 86 6.74 -9.53 16.10
N PHE A 87 5.73 -9.09 16.86
CA PHE A 87 5.94 -8.19 18.00
C PHE A 87 6.83 -8.83 19.07
N ALA A 88 6.60 -10.12 19.37
CA ALA A 88 7.42 -10.86 20.32
C ALA A 88 8.86 -11.09 19.83
N THR A 89 9.09 -11.24 18.52
CA THR A 89 10.45 -11.35 17.96
C THR A 89 11.17 -10.00 17.96
N LEU A 90 10.46 -8.90 17.65
CA LEU A 90 11.02 -7.55 17.67
C LEU A 90 11.39 -7.09 19.08
N GLN A 91 10.63 -7.46 20.11
CA GLN A 91 11.00 -7.18 21.50
C GLN A 91 12.35 -7.80 21.89
N LYS A 92 12.71 -8.96 21.32
CA LYS A 92 13.97 -9.64 21.62
C LYS A 92 15.17 -9.05 20.90
N LEU A 93 14.95 -8.26 19.85
CA LEU A 93 16.03 -7.71 19.03
C LEU A 93 16.75 -6.52 19.69
N GLU A 94 16.20 -5.93 20.75
CA GLU A 94 16.73 -4.76 21.50
C GLU A 94 17.14 -3.54 20.65
N ALA A 95 16.87 -3.56 19.34
CA ALA A 95 17.25 -2.52 18.37
C ALA A 95 16.08 -1.60 18.01
N ILE A 96 14.88 -1.88 18.51
CA ILE A 96 13.64 -1.18 18.17
C ILE A 96 13.04 -0.59 19.44
N ILE A 97 12.57 0.65 19.34
CA ILE A 97 11.95 1.40 20.41
C ILE A 97 10.52 1.75 20.05
N ASP A 98 9.69 2.00 21.07
CA ASP A 98 8.28 2.40 20.94
C ASP A 98 7.45 1.44 20.06
N LEU A 99 7.62 0.14 20.29
CA LEU A 99 6.87 -0.88 19.57
C LEU A 99 5.42 -0.90 20.06
N GLN A 100 4.47 -0.61 19.17
CA GLN A 100 3.04 -0.54 19.47
C GLN A 100 2.24 -1.50 18.59
N LEU A 101 1.19 -2.09 19.16
CA LEU A 101 0.22 -2.92 18.46
C LEU A 101 -1.15 -2.28 18.62
N ASN A 102 -1.65 -1.67 17.53
CA ASN A 102 -2.87 -0.89 17.55
C ASN A 102 -3.92 -1.51 16.61
N GLU A 103 -5.18 -1.49 17.04
CA GLU A 103 -6.34 -1.86 16.23
C GLU A 103 -7.32 -0.67 16.24
N THR A 104 -7.73 -0.22 15.06
CA THR A 104 -8.61 0.94 14.90
C THR A 104 -9.99 0.50 14.45
N TRP A 105 -11.02 0.81 15.24
CA TRP A 105 -12.42 0.59 14.88
C TRP A 105 -13.08 1.90 14.50
N THR A 106 -13.86 1.89 13.43
CA THR A 106 -14.65 3.04 12.98
C THR A 106 -16.13 2.68 13.00
N ARG A 107 -16.97 3.63 13.42
CA ARG A 107 -18.42 3.47 13.44
C ARG A 107 -19.06 4.76 12.93
N GLU A 108 -19.83 4.63 11.86
CA GLU A 108 -20.58 5.74 11.32
C GLU A 108 -21.77 6.07 12.24
N ASN A 109 -22.09 7.36 12.38
CA ASN A 109 -23.25 7.81 13.14
C ASN A 109 -24.16 8.61 12.21
N GLN A 110 -25.43 8.22 12.16
CA GLN A 110 -26.50 9.01 11.56
C GLN A 110 -26.89 10.13 12.52
N VAL A 111 -26.80 11.37 12.05
CA VAL A 111 -27.20 12.56 12.82
C VAL A 111 -28.32 13.28 12.06
N LEU A 112 -29.57 12.93 12.40
CA LEU A 112 -30.76 13.65 11.95
C LEU A 112 -31.54 14.14 13.18
N PRO A 113 -32.30 15.25 13.07
CA PRO A 113 -33.13 15.74 14.16
C PRO A 113 -34.07 14.63 14.70
N GLY A 114 -33.93 14.29 15.98
CA GLY A 114 -34.72 13.24 16.64
C GLY A 114 -34.42 11.80 16.22
N ARG A 115 -33.41 11.56 15.36
CA ARG A 115 -33.01 10.24 14.86
C ARG A 115 -31.48 10.11 14.83
N THR A 116 -30.84 10.37 15.97
CA THR A 116 -29.40 10.17 16.11
C THR A 116 -29.13 8.75 16.57
N HIS A 117 -28.49 7.95 15.72
CA HIS A 117 -28.12 6.58 16.04
C HIS A 117 -26.90 6.16 15.20
N PRO A 118 -26.19 5.09 15.57
CA PRO A 118 -25.15 4.54 14.71
C PRO A 118 -25.72 4.05 13.38
N GLY A 119 -24.98 4.26 12.29
CA GLY A 119 -25.35 3.78 10.95
C GLY A 119 -25.61 2.28 10.99
N ALA A 120 -26.75 1.86 10.47
CA ALA A 120 -27.16 0.46 10.39
C ALA A 120 -26.51 -0.23 9.19
#